data_AF-A0A355VXV7-F1
#
_entry.id   AF-A0A355VXV7-F1
#
_cell.length_a   1.000
_cell.length_b   1.000
_cell.length_c   1.000
_cell.angle_alpha   90.00
_cell.angle_beta   90.00
_cell.angle_gamma   90.00
#
_symmetry.space_group_name_H-M   'P 1'
#
loop_
_entity.id
_entity.type
_entity.pdbx_description
1 polymer ?
#
loop_
_entity_poly.entity_id
_entity_poly.type
_entity_poly.pdbx_seq_one_letter_code
_entity_poly.pdbx_strand_id
1 'polypeptide(L)'
;MRHNAHHQTALEILDTYRPTKSPLASHIKKELKNRRYAGSKDRRTITEIIYTVMRRAPLLLEALGLPKWEINKGRPLMLAYLALYQDTATLNEIFCGDGHSPSACTDEELDFISTLSLENNFSEAAQNWMGEWLFATLQEICNPEDFDQFKEQAPFDIRVSQSLCDIKDALEQDKTITLKETDYSPLGLRVSSQHNLQNHPLFQEGAFDIQEESSQIVSLLCDPKPSMKILDLCAGAGGKSLALAALCPEAEITATDIAPHRLDIAQKRAHQQNLTNIHFVDYRTFIRDVSHIDLYDLVLADASCSGTGTLRRHPELKVSLSPDIIEDYIQTQQQLLIDAQRFVGPKGRLVYATCSLLKRENQDQAKWFLENHPFFSEVKAKDICDKLLKKIPEQTDSFLELTPGKHKTDGFFAAFFDKD
;
A
#
# COMPACT_ATOMS: atom_id res chain seq x y z
N MET A 1 -21.19 -11.08 18.09
CA MET A 1 -20.72 -10.47 19.36
C MET A 1 -21.63 -9.28 19.71
N ARG A 2 -21.79 -8.86 20.98
CA ARG A 2 -22.52 -7.59 21.28
C ARG A 2 -21.71 -6.40 20.75
N HIS A 3 -22.38 -5.33 20.32
CA HIS A 3 -21.75 -4.15 19.67
C HIS A 3 -20.57 -3.58 20.49
N ASN A 4 -20.75 -3.40 21.80
CA ASN A 4 -19.73 -2.79 22.66
C ASN A 4 -18.49 -3.67 22.88
N ALA A 5 -18.63 -4.98 22.71
CA ALA A 5 -17.51 -5.90 22.84
C ALA A 5 -16.56 -5.83 21.63
N HIS A 6 -17.01 -5.29 20.48
CA HIS A 6 -16.13 -4.94 19.37
C HIS A 6 -15.13 -3.85 19.76
N HIS A 7 -15.59 -2.82 20.49
CA HIS A 7 -14.73 -1.74 20.99
C HIS A 7 -13.70 -2.27 21.98
N GLN A 8 -14.10 -3.09 22.96
CA GLN A 8 -13.15 -3.72 23.89
C GLN A 8 -12.06 -4.52 23.15
N THR A 9 -12.46 -5.31 22.15
CA THR A 9 -11.49 -6.07 21.34
C THR A 9 -10.57 -5.14 20.54
N ALA A 10 -11.09 -4.05 19.98
CA ALA A 10 -10.29 -3.07 19.26
C ALA A 10 -9.23 -2.41 20.16
N LEU A 11 -9.60 -2.06 21.41
CA LEU A 11 -8.70 -1.51 22.41
C LEU A 11 -7.51 -2.45 22.69
N GLU A 12 -7.80 -3.72 22.99
CA GLU A 12 -6.76 -4.73 23.26
C GLU A 12 -5.79 -4.91 22.08
N ILE A 13 -6.30 -4.86 20.85
CA ILE A 13 -5.48 -4.98 19.65
C ILE A 13 -4.60 -3.74 19.46
N LEU A 14 -5.14 -2.54 19.70
CA LEU A 14 -4.38 -1.30 19.68
C LEU A 14 -3.29 -1.27 20.76
N ASP A 15 -3.58 -1.75 21.96
CA ASP A 15 -2.65 -1.75 23.10
C ASP A 15 -1.38 -2.58 22.85
N THR A 16 -1.55 -3.65 22.06
CA THR A 16 -0.47 -4.57 21.69
C THR A 16 0.23 -4.19 20.38
N TYR A 17 -0.33 -3.25 19.62
CA TYR A 17 0.21 -2.87 18.32
C TYR A 17 1.55 -2.14 18.48
N ARG A 18 2.53 -2.51 17.65
CA ARG A 18 3.83 -1.84 17.57
C ARG A 18 4.19 -1.69 16.09
N PRO A 19 4.18 -0.47 15.52
CA PRO A 19 4.45 -0.25 14.10
C PRO A 19 5.79 -0.82 13.63
N THR A 20 6.80 -0.81 14.50
CA THR A 20 8.15 -1.33 14.22
C THR A 20 8.21 -2.85 14.06
N LYS A 21 7.18 -3.60 14.50
CA LYS A 21 7.17 -5.07 14.42
C LYS A 21 6.42 -5.62 13.21
N SER A 22 5.36 -4.94 12.77
CA SER A 22 4.56 -5.40 11.63
C SER A 22 3.58 -4.32 11.15
N PRO A 23 3.16 -4.38 9.86
CA PRO A 23 2.06 -3.55 9.36
C PRO A 23 0.76 -3.79 10.15
N LEU A 24 -0.07 -2.75 10.26
CA LEU A 24 -1.31 -2.79 11.06
C LEU A 24 -2.24 -3.91 10.62
N ALA A 25 -2.47 -4.07 9.31
CA ALA A 25 -3.32 -5.12 8.75
C ALA A 25 -2.87 -6.53 9.16
N SER A 26 -1.56 -6.77 9.19
CA SER A 26 -0.98 -8.07 9.57
C SER A 26 -1.15 -8.33 11.06
N HIS A 27 -0.96 -7.31 11.90
CA HIS A 27 -1.20 -7.40 13.35
C HIS A 27 -2.66 -7.70 13.66
N ILE A 28 -3.61 -6.94 13.08
CA ILE A 28 -5.05 -7.17 13.24
C ILE A 28 -5.42 -8.60 12.82
N LYS A 29 -4.95 -9.04 11.65
CA LYS A 29 -5.21 -10.40 11.14
C LYS A 29 -4.71 -11.47 12.11
N LYS A 30 -3.51 -11.31 12.66
CA LYS A 30 -2.93 -12.23 13.64
C LYS A 30 -3.77 -12.28 14.93
N GLU A 31 -4.09 -11.13 15.48
CA GLU A 31 -4.85 -11.00 16.73
C GLU A 31 -6.28 -11.54 16.61
N LEU A 32 -6.96 -11.27 15.50
CA LEU A 32 -8.32 -11.77 15.24
C LEU A 32 -8.35 -13.26 14.88
N LYS A 33 -7.27 -13.82 14.29
CA LYS A 33 -7.16 -15.27 14.05
C LYS A 33 -7.20 -16.06 15.36
N ASN A 34 -6.63 -15.52 16.43
CA ASN A 34 -6.62 -16.15 17.75
C ASN A 34 -7.98 -16.07 18.47
N ARG A 35 -8.87 -15.17 18.05
CA ARG A 35 -10.20 -14.93 18.64
C ARG A 35 -11.28 -15.70 17.89
N ARG A 36 -11.43 -16.99 18.21
CA ARG A 36 -12.37 -17.92 17.52
C ARG A 36 -13.85 -17.53 17.65
N TYR A 37 -14.20 -16.77 18.68
CA TYR A 37 -15.58 -16.31 18.92
C TYR A 37 -16.05 -15.22 17.94
N ALA A 38 -15.12 -14.53 17.25
CA ALA A 38 -15.45 -13.44 16.33
C ALA A 38 -15.68 -13.99 14.92
N GLY A 39 -16.92 -13.89 14.43
CA GLY A 39 -17.28 -14.24 13.05
C GLY A 39 -16.83 -13.18 12.03
N SER A 40 -17.05 -13.43 10.74
CA SER A 40 -16.59 -12.52 9.66
C SER A 40 -17.14 -11.10 9.79
N LYS A 41 -18.41 -10.95 10.21
CA LYS A 41 -19.02 -9.63 10.46
C LYS A 41 -18.36 -8.93 11.66
N ASP A 42 -18.17 -9.65 12.77
CA ASP A 42 -17.51 -9.08 13.97
C ASP A 42 -16.08 -8.62 13.65
N ARG A 43 -15.31 -9.43 12.92
CA ARG A 43 -13.93 -9.09 12.52
C ARG A 43 -13.87 -7.85 11.64
N ARG A 44 -14.83 -7.69 10.72
CA ARG A 44 -14.95 -6.50 9.88
C ARG A 44 -15.20 -5.25 10.73
N THR A 45 -16.20 -5.30 11.62
CA THR A 45 -16.51 -4.17 12.51
C THR A 45 -15.34 -3.80 13.42
N ILE A 46 -14.66 -4.78 14.04
CA ILE A 46 -13.47 -4.53 14.87
C ILE A 46 -12.36 -3.86 14.04
N THR A 47 -12.13 -4.34 12.81
CA THR A 47 -11.13 -3.77 11.90
C THR A 47 -11.49 -2.32 11.54
N GLU A 48 -12.75 -2.06 11.20
CA GLU A 48 -13.24 -0.71 10.87
C GLU A 48 -13.05 0.27 12.05
N ILE A 49 -13.34 -0.14 13.28
CA ILE A 49 -13.08 0.66 14.49
C ILE A 49 -11.60 1.01 14.61
N ILE A 50 -10.70 0.01 14.50
CA ILE A 50 -9.25 0.22 14.61
C ILE A 50 -8.75 1.19 13.53
N TYR A 51 -9.15 1.00 12.27
CA TYR A 51 -8.74 1.90 11.18
C TYR A 51 -9.30 3.32 11.34
N THR A 52 -10.51 3.47 11.90
CA THR A 52 -11.10 4.78 12.18
C THR A 52 -10.27 5.58 13.19
N VAL A 53 -9.81 4.94 14.27
CA VAL A 53 -8.90 5.54 15.25
C VAL A 53 -7.52 5.81 14.62
N MET A 54 -6.94 4.81 13.96
CA MET A 54 -5.57 4.90 13.42
C MET A 54 -5.42 5.96 12.32
N ARG A 55 -6.43 6.17 11.47
CA ARG A 55 -6.41 7.24 10.46
C ARG A 55 -6.29 8.64 11.06
N ARG A 56 -6.78 8.82 12.29
CA ARG A 56 -6.80 10.07 13.06
C ARG A 56 -5.70 10.15 14.10
N ALA A 57 -4.87 9.12 14.22
CA ALA A 57 -3.88 9.00 15.30
C ALA A 57 -3.03 10.27 15.51
N PRO A 58 -2.54 10.99 14.47
CA PRO A 58 -1.80 12.23 14.70
C PRO A 58 -2.58 13.29 15.48
N LEU A 59 -3.85 13.53 15.10
CA LEU A 59 -4.72 14.46 15.80
C LEU A 59 -5.03 14.00 17.22
N LEU A 60 -5.33 12.71 17.39
CA LEU A 60 -5.69 12.14 18.69
C LEU A 60 -4.50 12.20 19.66
N LEU A 61 -3.29 11.92 19.19
CA LEU A 61 -2.07 12.02 19.99
C LEU A 61 -1.80 13.47 20.41
N GLU A 62 -1.97 14.43 19.50
CA GLU A 62 -1.82 15.85 19.83
C GLU A 62 -2.88 16.30 20.85
N ALA A 63 -4.14 15.91 20.66
CA ALA A 63 -5.22 16.19 21.60
C ALA A 63 -4.99 15.62 23.00
N LEU A 64 -4.31 14.47 23.09
CA LEU A 64 -3.93 13.83 24.35
C LEU A 64 -2.61 14.38 24.93
N GLY A 65 -1.88 15.23 24.21
CA GLY A 65 -0.53 15.65 24.59
C GLY A 65 0.48 14.49 24.63
N LEU A 66 0.23 13.43 23.84
CA LEU A 66 1.04 12.21 23.84
C LEU A 66 2.03 12.20 22.68
N PRO A 67 3.24 11.68 22.90
CA PRO A 67 4.21 11.55 21.83
C PRO A 67 3.87 10.39 20.88
N LYS A 68 4.39 10.46 19.64
CA LYS A 68 4.08 9.51 18.56
C LYS A 68 4.29 8.03 18.87
N TRP A 69 5.24 7.68 19.73
CA TRP A 69 5.51 6.28 20.11
C TRP A 69 4.44 5.70 21.03
N GLU A 70 3.53 6.51 21.57
CA GLU A 70 2.37 6.07 22.36
C GLU A 70 1.12 5.77 21.52
N ILE A 71 1.27 5.58 20.20
CA ILE A 71 0.19 5.10 19.32
C ILE A 71 -0.44 3.76 19.75
N ASN A 72 0.21 3.05 20.67
CA ASN A 72 -0.30 1.82 21.27
C ASN A 72 -1.10 2.04 22.55
N LYS A 73 -1.64 3.23 22.79
CA LYS A 73 -2.54 3.53 23.91
C LYS A 73 -3.98 3.48 23.42
N GLY A 74 -4.51 2.27 23.26
CA GLY A 74 -5.83 2.04 22.66
C GLY A 74 -6.94 2.79 23.37
N ARG A 75 -7.01 2.71 24.71
CA ARG A 75 -8.07 3.37 25.49
C ARG A 75 -8.03 4.90 25.38
N PRO A 76 -6.91 5.59 25.65
CA PRO A 76 -6.81 7.04 25.44
C PRO A 76 -7.19 7.47 24.03
N LEU A 77 -6.67 6.78 23.00
CA LEU A 77 -6.96 7.12 21.61
C LEU A 77 -8.44 6.96 21.26
N MET A 78 -9.09 5.89 21.74
CA MET A 78 -10.52 5.66 21.51
C MET A 78 -11.38 6.71 22.22
N LEU A 79 -11.05 7.04 23.47
CA LEU A 79 -11.77 8.07 24.23
C LEU A 79 -11.66 9.44 23.56
N ALA A 80 -10.45 9.84 23.15
CA ALA A 80 -10.24 11.07 22.39
C ALA A 80 -11.02 11.08 21.06
N TYR A 81 -11.04 9.95 20.35
CA TYR A 81 -11.83 9.83 19.11
C TYR A 81 -13.33 10.03 19.37
N LEU A 82 -13.89 9.33 20.36
CA LEU A 82 -15.32 9.45 20.69
C LEU A 82 -15.67 10.86 21.18
N ALA A 83 -14.82 11.49 21.98
CA ALA A 83 -15.04 12.84 22.46
C ALA A 83 -15.05 13.89 21.33
N LEU A 84 -14.14 13.75 20.35
CA LEU A 84 -14.01 14.71 19.26
C LEU A 84 -15.03 14.50 18.12
N TYR A 85 -15.50 13.26 17.91
CA TYR A 85 -16.27 12.89 16.72
C TYR A 85 -17.62 12.23 17.00
N GLN A 86 -17.93 11.88 18.25
CA GLN A 86 -19.20 11.27 18.66
C GLN A 86 -19.81 12.06 19.82
N ASP A 87 -21.03 11.72 20.22
CA ASP A 87 -21.69 12.34 21.37
C ASP A 87 -21.38 11.61 22.69
N THR A 88 -21.61 12.31 23.81
CA THR A 88 -21.42 11.77 25.17
C THR A 88 -22.29 10.55 25.44
N ALA A 89 -23.46 10.44 24.78
CA ALA A 89 -24.35 9.29 24.92
C ALA A 89 -23.72 8.01 24.35
N THR A 90 -23.15 8.10 23.15
CA THR A 90 -22.40 7.03 22.47
C THR A 90 -21.19 6.62 23.29
N LEU A 91 -20.47 7.59 23.86
CA LEU A 91 -19.33 7.31 24.73
C LEU A 91 -19.74 6.51 25.97
N ASN A 92 -20.80 6.93 26.66
CA ASN A 92 -21.32 6.22 27.84
C ASN A 92 -21.90 4.85 27.50
N GLU A 93 -22.50 4.69 26.31
CA GLU A 93 -22.97 3.39 25.84
C GLU A 93 -21.80 2.42 25.62
N ILE A 94 -20.72 2.88 24.99
CA ILE A 94 -19.54 2.05 24.72
C ILE A 94 -18.80 1.73 26.03
N PHE A 95 -18.51 2.74 26.85
CA PHE A 95 -17.76 2.63 28.11
C PHE A 95 -18.72 2.47 29.30
N CYS A 96 -19.61 1.48 29.27
CA CYS A 96 -20.55 1.22 30.36
C CYS A 96 -20.03 0.21 31.40
N GLY A 97 -18.98 -0.55 31.09
CA GLY A 97 -18.46 -1.62 31.96
C GLY A 97 -19.30 -2.91 32.00
N ASP A 98 -20.44 -2.96 31.30
CA ASP A 98 -21.31 -4.13 31.33
C ASP A 98 -20.80 -5.28 30.46
N GLY A 99 -20.69 -6.48 31.05
CA GLY A 99 -20.38 -7.71 30.34
C GLY A 99 -18.99 -7.71 29.67
N HIS A 100 -18.97 -7.48 28.35
CA HIS A 100 -17.73 -7.44 27.55
C HIS A 100 -17.42 -6.05 27.00
N SER A 101 -18.14 -5.02 27.45
CA SER A 101 -17.85 -3.63 27.12
C SER A 101 -16.57 -3.15 27.83
N PRO A 102 -15.88 -2.13 27.29
CA PRO A 102 -14.85 -1.40 28.03
C PRO A 102 -15.30 -0.95 29.41
N SER A 103 -14.38 -0.92 30.37
CA SER A 103 -14.65 -0.42 31.72
C SER A 103 -15.14 1.03 31.67
N ALA A 104 -16.04 1.37 32.60
CA ALA A 104 -16.57 2.73 32.73
C ALA A 104 -15.46 3.78 32.78
N CYS A 105 -15.75 4.96 32.24
CA CYS A 105 -14.83 6.09 32.35
C CYS A 105 -14.67 6.49 33.81
N THR A 106 -13.43 6.77 34.21
CA THR A 106 -13.15 7.42 35.50
C THR A 106 -13.57 8.89 35.44
N ASP A 107 -13.78 9.51 36.61
CA ASP A 107 -14.09 10.95 36.69
C ASP A 107 -12.96 11.79 36.04
N GLU A 108 -11.70 11.40 36.23
CA GLU A 108 -10.55 12.04 35.60
C GLU A 108 -10.59 11.96 34.07
N GLU A 109 -10.99 10.81 33.52
CA GLU A 109 -11.15 10.64 32.07
C GLU A 109 -12.30 11.49 31.54
N LEU A 110 -13.45 11.53 32.25
CA LEU A 110 -14.61 12.34 31.87
C LEU A 110 -14.29 13.85 31.91
N ASP A 111 -13.61 14.30 32.95
CA ASP A 111 -13.16 15.68 33.07
C ASP A 111 -12.21 16.04 31.92
N PHE A 112 -11.21 15.19 31.65
CA PHE A 112 -10.26 15.44 30.57
C PHE A 112 -10.94 15.48 29.19
N ILE A 113 -11.74 14.48 28.84
CA ILE A 113 -12.38 14.42 27.52
C ILE A 113 -13.39 15.56 27.30
N SER A 114 -14.00 16.08 28.37
CA SER A 114 -14.91 17.24 28.27
C SER A 114 -14.21 18.52 27.82
N THR A 115 -12.87 18.58 27.93
CA THR A 115 -12.04 19.69 27.44
C THR A 115 -11.64 19.56 25.97
N LEU A 116 -11.87 18.40 25.36
CA LEU A 116 -11.51 18.16 23.97
C LEU A 116 -12.58 18.73 23.04
N SER A 117 -12.17 19.59 22.13
CA SER A 117 -13.02 20.14 21.07
C SER A 117 -12.24 20.19 19.76
N LEU A 118 -12.93 19.97 18.63
CA LEU A 118 -12.37 20.22 17.30
C LEU A 118 -12.05 21.70 17.06
N GLU A 119 -12.60 22.61 17.87
CA GLU A 119 -12.30 24.04 17.87
C GLU A 119 -10.99 24.37 18.61
N ASN A 120 -10.39 23.41 19.31
CA ASN A 120 -9.09 23.60 19.95
C ASN A 120 -8.02 23.90 18.90
N ASN A 121 -7.00 24.67 19.30
CA ASN A 121 -5.94 25.11 18.41
C ASN A 121 -4.92 24.00 18.14
N PHE A 122 -5.30 23.03 17.30
CA PHE A 122 -4.40 21.98 16.83
C PHE A 122 -3.47 22.48 15.71
N SER A 123 -2.29 21.88 15.59
CA SER A 123 -1.35 22.11 14.50
C SER A 123 -2.01 21.82 13.14
N GLU A 124 -1.55 22.52 12.09
CA GLU A 124 -2.04 22.30 10.73
C GLU A 124 -1.83 20.83 10.28
N ALA A 125 -0.72 20.21 10.73
CA ALA A 125 -0.43 18.81 10.47
C ALA A 125 -1.48 17.88 11.10
N ALA A 126 -1.82 18.09 12.37
CA ALA A 126 -2.85 17.32 13.06
C ALA A 126 -4.24 17.53 12.45
N GLN A 127 -4.61 18.76 12.06
CA GLN A 127 -5.85 19.02 11.34
C GLN A 127 -5.94 18.25 10.01
N ASN A 128 -4.78 17.98 9.39
CA ASN A 128 -4.66 17.14 8.20
C ASN A 128 -4.43 15.64 8.49
N TRP A 129 -4.54 15.23 9.75
CA TRP A 129 -4.31 13.87 10.24
C TRP A 129 -2.93 13.33 9.84
N MET A 130 -1.88 14.14 9.99
CA MET A 130 -0.50 13.78 9.70
C MET A 130 0.44 14.20 10.83
N GLY A 131 1.58 13.53 10.97
CA GLY A 131 2.66 14.02 11.81
C GLY A 131 3.37 15.22 11.19
N GLU A 132 3.86 16.14 12.01
CA GLU A 132 4.43 17.44 11.59
C GLU A 132 5.47 17.32 10.47
N TRP A 133 6.49 16.47 10.66
CA TRP A 133 7.57 16.31 9.68
C TRP A 133 7.05 15.83 8.32
N LEU A 134 6.12 14.86 8.34
CA LEU A 134 5.59 14.26 7.12
C LEU A 134 4.68 15.25 6.40
N PHE A 135 3.87 15.99 7.17
CA PHE A 135 3.03 17.05 6.63
C PHE A 135 3.88 18.12 5.92
N ALA A 136 4.89 18.65 6.60
CA ALA A 136 5.80 19.65 6.03
C ALA A 136 6.47 19.16 4.73
N THR A 137 6.87 17.88 4.69
CA THR A 137 7.49 17.29 3.50
C THR A 137 6.50 17.11 2.35
N LEU A 138 5.27 16.66 2.64
CA LEU A 138 4.25 16.46 1.62
C LEU A 138 3.68 17.78 1.10
N GLN A 139 3.74 18.88 1.85
CA GLN A 139 3.34 20.21 1.38
C GLN A 139 4.20 20.71 0.19
N GLU A 140 5.41 20.18 0.01
CA GLU A 140 6.25 20.49 -1.15
C GLU A 140 5.78 19.78 -2.43
N ILE A 141 4.88 18.80 -2.31
CA ILE A 141 4.53 17.83 -3.37
C ILE A 141 3.03 17.85 -3.69
N CYS A 142 2.22 17.99 -2.66
CA CYS A 142 0.76 17.97 -2.71
C CYS A 142 0.22 19.38 -2.52
N ASN A 143 -0.86 19.69 -3.25
CA ASN A 143 -1.60 20.91 -2.99
C ASN A 143 -2.43 20.76 -1.70
N PRO A 144 -2.84 21.86 -1.05
CA PRO A 144 -3.67 21.80 0.16
C PRO A 144 -4.93 20.92 0.00
N GLU A 145 -5.63 20.99 -1.15
CA GLU A 145 -6.82 20.19 -1.44
C GLU A 145 -6.56 18.68 -1.59
N ASP A 146 -5.32 18.28 -1.85
CA ASP A 146 -4.96 16.86 -1.97
C ASP A 146 -4.94 16.17 -0.59
N PHE A 147 -4.77 16.92 0.50
CA PHE A 147 -4.63 16.35 1.84
C PHE A 147 -5.88 15.63 2.33
N ASP A 148 -7.06 16.09 1.90
CA ASP A 148 -8.32 15.42 2.22
C ASP A 148 -8.39 14.01 1.64
N GLN A 149 -7.73 13.75 0.51
CA GLN A 149 -7.68 12.38 -0.04
C GLN A 149 -6.98 11.41 0.91
N PHE A 150 -5.99 11.84 1.70
CA PHE A 150 -5.32 10.96 2.67
C PHE A 150 -6.19 10.65 3.90
N LYS A 151 -7.29 11.37 4.10
CA LYS A 151 -8.27 11.12 5.18
C LYS A 151 -9.28 10.04 4.77
N GLU A 152 -9.51 9.89 3.46
CA GLU A 152 -10.44 8.93 2.89
C GLU A 152 -9.94 7.47 2.93
N GLN A 153 -10.88 6.55 2.87
CA GLN A 153 -10.58 5.13 2.66
C GLN A 153 -10.07 4.91 1.24
N ALA A 154 -8.97 4.16 1.11
CA ALA A 154 -8.44 3.82 -0.21
C ALA A 154 -9.45 3.00 -1.02
N PRO A 155 -9.56 3.23 -2.34
CA PRO A 155 -10.39 2.41 -3.22
C PRO A 155 -9.92 0.96 -3.21
N PHE A 156 -10.83 0.04 -3.53
CA PHE A 156 -10.52 -1.38 -3.66
C PHE A 156 -10.55 -1.75 -5.14
N ASP A 157 -9.38 -1.97 -5.72
CA ASP A 157 -9.22 -2.28 -7.14
C ASP A 157 -8.77 -3.74 -7.32
N ILE A 158 -9.21 -4.33 -8.41
CA ILE A 158 -8.78 -5.65 -8.90
C ILE A 158 -8.18 -5.50 -10.29
N ARG A 159 -7.27 -6.41 -10.64
CA ARG A 159 -6.73 -6.58 -12.00
C ARG A 159 -7.30 -7.86 -12.59
N VAL A 160 -7.92 -7.79 -13.75
CA VAL A 160 -8.35 -9.00 -14.47
C VAL A 160 -7.16 -9.69 -15.14
N SER A 161 -7.18 -11.02 -15.18
CA SER A 161 -6.17 -11.83 -15.90
C SER A 161 -6.69 -12.34 -17.25
N GLN A 162 -7.96 -12.06 -17.56
CA GLN A 162 -8.67 -12.47 -18.77
C GLN A 162 -9.41 -11.26 -19.36
N SER A 163 -10.40 -11.50 -20.22
CA SER A 163 -11.28 -10.49 -20.81
C SER A 163 -11.98 -9.63 -19.74
N LEU A 164 -11.73 -8.32 -19.72
CA LEU A 164 -12.30 -7.40 -18.74
C LEU A 164 -13.83 -7.37 -18.79
N CYS A 165 -14.42 -7.37 -20.00
CA CYS A 165 -15.87 -7.34 -20.15
C CYS A 165 -16.52 -8.58 -19.53
N ASP A 166 -15.96 -9.76 -19.78
CA ASP A 166 -16.53 -11.02 -19.32
C ASP A 166 -16.47 -11.13 -17.79
N ILE A 167 -15.35 -10.72 -17.20
CA ILE A 167 -15.19 -10.72 -15.73
C ILE A 167 -16.11 -9.69 -15.07
N LYS A 168 -16.22 -8.49 -15.65
CA LYS A 168 -17.14 -7.47 -15.15
C LYS A 168 -18.59 -7.97 -15.20
N ASP A 169 -19.04 -8.47 -16.35
CA ASP A 169 -20.40 -8.97 -16.54
C ASP A 169 -20.71 -10.13 -15.59
N ALA A 170 -19.76 -11.05 -15.39
CA ALA A 170 -19.91 -12.17 -14.46
C ALA A 170 -19.99 -11.71 -13.00
N LEU A 171 -19.19 -10.72 -12.58
CA LEU A 171 -19.26 -10.17 -11.22
C LEU A 171 -20.54 -9.36 -10.98
N GLU A 172 -21.04 -8.62 -11.97
CA GLU A 172 -22.30 -7.84 -11.88
C GLU A 172 -23.58 -8.71 -11.91
N GLN A 173 -23.45 -10.04 -12.06
CA GLN A 173 -24.53 -10.97 -11.76
C GLN A 173 -24.90 -10.91 -10.27
N ASP A 174 -23.92 -10.70 -9.39
CA ASP A 174 -24.17 -10.35 -7.99
C ASP A 174 -24.51 -8.85 -7.90
N LYS A 175 -25.81 -8.56 -7.76
CA LYS A 175 -26.33 -7.19 -7.66
C LYS A 175 -25.84 -6.41 -6.43
N THR A 176 -25.14 -7.05 -5.51
CA THR A 176 -24.49 -6.35 -4.38
C THR A 176 -23.14 -5.76 -4.77
N ILE A 177 -22.50 -6.26 -5.84
CA ILE A 177 -21.21 -5.79 -6.32
C ILE A 177 -21.43 -4.72 -7.40
N THR A 178 -21.03 -3.49 -7.11
CA THR A 178 -20.95 -2.43 -8.14
C THR A 178 -19.49 -2.21 -8.53
N LEU A 179 -19.24 -2.28 -9.84
CA LEU A 179 -17.93 -2.10 -10.45
C LEU A 179 -17.88 -0.83 -11.29
N LYS A 180 -16.71 -0.19 -11.32
CA LYS A 180 -16.36 0.84 -12.29
C LYS A 180 -15.02 0.45 -12.89
N GLU A 181 -14.84 0.64 -14.19
CA GLU A 181 -13.50 0.58 -14.77
C GLU A 181 -12.58 1.62 -14.13
N THR A 182 -11.31 1.25 -13.94
CA THR A 182 -10.33 2.20 -13.46
C THR A 182 -9.95 3.19 -14.58
N ASP A 183 -9.40 4.33 -14.18
CA ASP A 183 -9.30 5.50 -15.07
C ASP A 183 -8.10 5.42 -16.03
N TYR A 184 -7.06 4.63 -15.71
CA TYR A 184 -5.80 4.52 -16.44
C TYR A 184 -5.50 3.09 -16.91
N SER A 185 -5.62 2.09 -16.04
CA SER A 185 -5.33 0.69 -16.38
C SER A 185 -6.44 0.09 -17.26
N PRO A 186 -6.12 -0.48 -18.45
CA PRO A 186 -7.07 -1.25 -19.27
C PRO A 186 -7.51 -2.57 -18.63
N LEU A 187 -6.88 -3.00 -17.53
CA LEU A 187 -7.18 -4.26 -16.84
C LEU A 187 -7.84 -4.07 -15.48
N GLY A 188 -8.05 -2.81 -15.06
CA GLY A 188 -8.49 -2.48 -13.72
C GLY A 188 -10.01 -2.36 -13.58
N LEU A 189 -10.53 -2.95 -12.51
CA LEU A 189 -11.90 -2.71 -12.03
C LEU A 189 -11.85 -2.21 -10.58
N ARG A 190 -12.50 -1.08 -10.31
CA ARG A 190 -12.74 -0.52 -8.99
C ARG A 190 -14.05 -1.05 -8.43
N VAL A 191 -13.99 -1.59 -7.22
CA VAL A 191 -15.14 -2.16 -6.51
C VAL A 191 -15.61 -1.15 -5.47
N SER A 192 -16.88 -0.76 -5.57
CA SER A 192 -17.52 0.24 -4.69
C SER A 192 -17.56 -0.13 -3.21
N SER A 193 -17.51 -1.43 -2.90
CA SER A 193 -17.63 -1.94 -1.54
C SER A 193 -16.63 -3.09 -1.32
N GLN A 194 -16.06 -3.17 -0.12
CA GLN A 194 -15.20 -4.29 0.28
C GLN A 194 -16.04 -5.54 0.51
N HIS A 195 -16.55 -6.11 -0.59
CA HIS A 195 -17.00 -7.49 -0.62
C HIS A 195 -15.80 -8.38 -0.38
N ASN A 196 -16.02 -9.52 0.27
CA ASN A 196 -14.97 -10.52 0.39
C ASN A 196 -14.80 -11.26 -0.95
N LEU A 197 -14.25 -10.56 -1.95
CA LEU A 197 -14.01 -11.10 -3.29
C LEU A 197 -13.02 -12.27 -3.26
N GLN A 198 -12.20 -12.39 -2.22
CA GLN A 198 -11.30 -13.53 -2.06
C GLN A 198 -12.05 -14.86 -1.93
N ASN A 199 -13.33 -14.85 -1.52
CA ASN A 199 -14.15 -16.06 -1.46
C ASN A 199 -14.97 -16.29 -2.75
N HIS A 200 -14.90 -15.38 -3.73
CA HIS A 200 -15.68 -15.50 -4.96
C HIS A 200 -15.10 -16.60 -5.87
N PRO A 201 -15.92 -17.41 -6.56
CA PRO A 201 -15.43 -18.45 -7.48
C PRO A 201 -14.41 -17.96 -8.50
N LEU A 202 -14.69 -16.84 -9.18
CA LEU A 202 -13.77 -16.23 -10.13
C LEU A 202 -12.40 -15.85 -9.54
N PHE A 203 -12.34 -15.45 -8.26
CA PHE A 203 -11.06 -15.24 -7.60
C PHE A 203 -10.34 -16.57 -7.41
N GLN A 204 -11.04 -17.60 -6.90
CA GLN A 204 -10.48 -18.95 -6.67
C GLN A 204 -9.99 -19.61 -7.96
N GLU A 205 -10.61 -19.30 -9.10
CA GLU A 205 -10.24 -19.75 -10.44
C GLU A 205 -9.11 -18.91 -11.09
N GLY A 206 -8.64 -17.86 -10.41
CA GLY A 206 -7.54 -17.02 -10.89
C GLY A 206 -7.94 -16.04 -12.00
N ALA A 207 -9.23 -15.77 -12.19
CA ALA A 207 -9.71 -14.85 -13.24
C ALA A 207 -9.37 -13.37 -12.97
N PHE A 208 -9.15 -13.01 -11.70
CA PHE A 208 -8.64 -11.69 -11.32
C PHE A 208 -7.80 -11.78 -10.04
N ASP A 209 -7.04 -10.71 -9.81
CA ASP A 209 -6.20 -10.55 -8.63
C ASP A 209 -6.51 -9.21 -7.92
N ILE A 210 -6.24 -9.13 -6.62
CA ILE A 210 -6.40 -7.88 -5.86
C ILE A 210 -5.13 -7.06 -6.06
N GLN A 211 -5.25 -5.97 -6.81
CA GLN A 211 -4.12 -5.09 -7.11
C GLN A 211 -4.62 -3.68 -7.37
N GLU A 212 -4.00 -2.72 -6.68
CA GLU A 212 -4.29 -1.30 -6.84
C GLU A 212 -3.82 -0.78 -8.21
N GLU A 213 -4.57 0.16 -8.79
CA GLU A 213 -4.34 0.65 -10.15
C GLU A 213 -2.91 1.17 -10.41
N SER A 214 -2.29 1.91 -9.49
CA SER A 214 -0.89 2.38 -9.64
C SER A 214 0.10 1.24 -9.84
N SER A 215 -0.08 0.12 -9.13
CA SER A 215 0.74 -1.07 -9.32
C SER A 215 0.46 -1.79 -10.65
N GLN A 216 -0.78 -1.72 -11.14
CA GLN A 216 -1.13 -2.22 -12.47
C GLN A 216 -0.45 -1.37 -13.55
N ILE A 217 -0.50 -0.03 -13.43
CA ILE A 217 0.14 0.92 -14.35
C ILE A 217 1.64 0.59 -14.49
N VAL A 218 2.37 0.44 -13.39
CA VAL A 218 3.81 0.13 -13.44
C VAL A 218 4.09 -1.17 -14.17
N SER A 219 3.24 -2.20 -13.95
CA SER A 219 3.37 -3.48 -14.64
C SER A 219 3.10 -3.36 -16.15
N LEU A 220 2.16 -2.50 -16.54
CA LEU A 220 1.88 -2.19 -17.94
C LEU A 220 3.05 -1.44 -18.58
N LEU A 221 3.60 -0.43 -17.91
CA LEU A 221 4.71 0.40 -18.42
C LEU A 221 6.04 -0.34 -18.49
N CYS A 222 6.17 -1.50 -17.84
CA CYS A 222 7.25 -2.44 -18.09
C CYS A 222 7.23 -2.99 -19.53
N ASP A 223 6.07 -2.93 -20.20
CA ASP A 223 5.85 -3.29 -21.61
C ASP A 223 6.42 -4.67 -22.01
N PRO A 224 6.06 -5.76 -21.28
CA PRO A 224 6.63 -7.08 -21.52
C PRO A 224 6.38 -7.55 -22.95
N LYS A 225 7.41 -8.09 -23.61
CA LYS A 225 7.35 -8.60 -24.98
C LYS A 225 7.62 -10.11 -25.05
N PRO A 226 7.12 -10.80 -26.09
CA PRO A 226 7.42 -12.21 -26.29
C PRO A 226 8.92 -12.48 -26.30
N SER A 227 9.33 -13.59 -25.69
CA SER A 227 10.73 -14.02 -25.55
C SER A 227 11.63 -13.13 -24.67
N MET A 228 11.11 -12.07 -24.04
CA MET A 228 11.89 -11.32 -23.06
C MET A 228 12.15 -12.15 -21.81
N LYS A 229 13.37 -12.04 -21.29
CA LYS A 229 13.71 -12.43 -19.92
C LYS A 229 13.52 -11.23 -19.01
N ILE A 230 12.64 -11.37 -18.03
CA ILE A 230 12.26 -10.32 -17.10
C ILE A 230 12.65 -10.74 -15.69
N LEU A 231 13.36 -9.86 -14.97
CA LEU A 231 13.70 -10.04 -13.56
C LEU A 231 12.89 -9.06 -12.71
N ASP A 232 12.11 -9.56 -11.75
CA ASP A 232 11.56 -8.76 -10.65
C ASP A 232 12.42 -9.01 -9.40
N LEU A 233 13.25 -8.03 -9.04
CA LEU A 233 14.27 -8.18 -8.01
C LEU A 233 13.71 -8.07 -6.58
N CYS A 234 12.49 -7.55 -6.42
CA CYS A 234 11.82 -7.34 -5.14
C CYS A 234 10.31 -7.67 -5.25
N ALA A 235 10.03 -8.89 -5.69
CA ALA A 235 8.69 -9.30 -6.10
C ALA A 235 7.63 -9.29 -4.99
N GLY A 236 8.04 -9.32 -3.71
CA GLY A 236 7.12 -9.39 -2.59
C GLY A 236 6.20 -10.60 -2.67
N ALA A 237 4.90 -10.37 -2.52
CA ALA A 237 3.87 -11.39 -2.71
C ALA A 237 3.49 -11.62 -4.19
N GLY A 238 4.26 -11.05 -5.14
CA GLY A 238 4.17 -11.32 -6.57
C GLY A 238 3.22 -10.41 -7.36
N GLY A 239 2.72 -9.30 -6.80
CA GLY A 239 1.67 -8.50 -7.48
C GLY A 239 2.05 -8.09 -8.92
N LYS A 240 3.25 -7.56 -9.11
CA LYS A 240 3.77 -7.10 -10.41
C LYS A 240 4.33 -8.26 -11.25
N SER A 241 5.15 -9.14 -10.66
CA SER A 241 5.58 -10.40 -11.26
C SER A 241 4.44 -11.21 -11.91
N LEU A 242 3.33 -11.43 -11.19
CA LEU A 242 2.15 -12.14 -11.70
C LEU A 242 1.43 -11.33 -12.79
N ALA A 243 1.48 -9.99 -12.72
CA ALA A 243 0.95 -9.13 -13.78
C ALA A 243 1.72 -9.32 -15.08
N LEU A 244 3.06 -9.27 -15.00
CA LEU A 244 3.95 -9.41 -16.15
C LEU A 244 3.78 -10.79 -16.80
N ALA A 245 3.74 -11.84 -15.99
CA ALA A 245 3.50 -13.21 -16.43
C ALA A 245 2.14 -13.37 -17.14
N ALA A 246 1.08 -12.74 -16.61
CA ALA A 246 -0.24 -12.77 -17.24
C ALA A 246 -0.34 -11.90 -18.50
N LEU A 247 0.35 -10.76 -18.53
CA LEU A 247 0.38 -9.83 -19.68
C LEU A 247 1.08 -10.42 -20.89
N CYS A 248 2.14 -11.21 -20.70
CA CYS A 248 2.88 -11.84 -21.78
C CYS A 248 3.28 -13.28 -21.40
N PRO A 249 2.44 -14.29 -21.73
CA PRO A 249 2.73 -15.69 -21.48
C PRO A 249 4.01 -16.22 -22.15
N GLU A 250 4.47 -15.55 -23.21
CA GLU A 250 5.69 -15.90 -23.96
C GLU A 250 6.97 -15.26 -23.39
N ALA A 251 6.88 -14.41 -22.37
CA ALA A 251 8.03 -13.90 -21.62
C ALA A 251 8.43 -14.88 -20.50
N GLU A 252 9.70 -14.88 -20.10
CA GLU A 252 10.22 -15.67 -18.98
C GLU A 252 10.47 -14.75 -17.77
N ILE A 253 9.74 -14.94 -16.67
CA ILE A 253 9.83 -14.10 -15.48
C ILE A 253 10.64 -14.82 -14.41
N THR A 254 11.69 -14.18 -13.89
CA THR A 254 12.33 -14.55 -12.63
C THR A 254 11.90 -13.57 -11.55
N ALA A 255 11.29 -14.07 -10.48
CA ALA A 255 10.83 -13.27 -9.36
C ALA A 255 11.64 -13.60 -8.10
N THR A 256 12.23 -12.59 -7.49
CA THR A 256 13.07 -12.76 -6.30
C THR A 256 12.62 -11.87 -5.15
N ASP A 257 12.86 -12.32 -3.92
CA ASP A 257 12.62 -11.53 -2.72
C ASP A 257 13.54 -12.04 -1.59
N ILE A 258 13.90 -11.17 -0.66
CA ILE A 258 14.72 -11.52 0.51
C ILE A 258 13.93 -12.31 1.56
N ALA A 259 12.60 -12.32 1.47
CA ALA A 259 11.68 -12.98 2.38
C ALA A 259 10.99 -14.17 1.68
N PRO A 260 11.52 -15.40 1.81
CA PRO A 260 11.00 -16.59 1.10
C PRO A 260 9.50 -16.84 1.29
N HIS A 261 8.98 -16.55 2.48
CA HIS A 261 7.55 -16.74 2.77
C HIS A 261 6.62 -15.87 1.90
N ARG A 262 7.10 -14.74 1.35
CA ARG A 262 6.35 -13.91 0.40
C ARG A 262 6.33 -14.55 -0.99
N LEU A 263 7.44 -15.14 -1.41
CA LEU A 263 7.53 -15.92 -2.64
C LEU A 263 6.62 -17.17 -2.57
N ASP A 264 6.49 -17.82 -1.41
CA ASP A 264 5.54 -18.93 -1.23
C ASP A 264 4.08 -18.51 -1.48
N ILE A 265 3.73 -17.27 -1.11
CA ILE A 265 2.40 -16.70 -1.38
C ILE A 265 2.25 -16.40 -2.87
N ALA A 266 3.28 -15.82 -3.50
CA ALA A 266 3.31 -15.54 -4.94
C ALA A 266 3.17 -16.83 -5.77
N GLN A 267 3.90 -17.88 -5.40
CA GLN A 267 3.88 -19.17 -6.08
C GLN A 267 2.49 -19.81 -6.03
N LYS A 268 1.81 -19.77 -4.88
CA LYS A 268 0.42 -20.26 -4.76
C LYS A 268 -0.53 -19.50 -5.68
N ARG A 269 -0.39 -18.17 -5.77
CA ARG A 269 -1.18 -17.32 -6.67
C ARG A 269 -0.87 -17.58 -8.14
N ALA A 270 0.40 -17.81 -8.50
CA ALA A 270 0.81 -18.20 -9.85
C ALA A 270 0.15 -19.52 -10.27
N HIS A 271 0.19 -20.54 -9.41
CA HIS A 271 -0.48 -21.82 -9.65
C HIS A 271 -2.00 -21.65 -9.81
N GLN A 272 -2.63 -20.85 -8.95
CA GLN A 272 -4.06 -20.54 -9.02
C GLN A 272 -4.44 -19.85 -10.34
N GLN A 273 -3.57 -19.00 -10.88
CA GLN A 273 -3.76 -18.29 -12.15
C GLN A 273 -3.24 -19.08 -13.38
N ASN A 274 -2.78 -20.32 -13.19
CA ASN A 274 -2.16 -21.16 -14.23
C ASN A 274 -0.97 -20.50 -14.95
N LEU A 275 -0.20 -19.67 -14.24
CA LEU A 275 0.99 -19.01 -14.77
C LEU A 275 2.18 -19.96 -14.67
N THR A 276 2.69 -20.40 -15.83
CA THR A 276 3.80 -21.38 -15.93
C THR A 276 5.13 -20.74 -16.34
N ASN A 277 5.11 -19.49 -16.77
CA ASN A 277 6.25 -18.74 -17.28
C ASN A 277 6.97 -17.89 -16.21
N ILE A 278 6.79 -18.22 -14.94
CA ILE A 278 7.39 -17.52 -13.80
C ILE A 278 8.14 -18.48 -12.87
N HIS A 279 9.35 -18.09 -12.49
CA HIS A 279 10.23 -18.82 -11.60
C HIS A 279 10.52 -17.99 -10.34
N PHE A 280 10.38 -18.60 -9.17
CA PHE A 280 10.62 -17.93 -7.88
C PHE A 280 11.96 -18.37 -7.29
N VAL A 281 12.82 -17.40 -6.96
CA VAL A 281 14.18 -17.66 -6.46
C VAL A 281 14.47 -16.79 -5.25
N ASP A 282 15.11 -17.36 -4.21
CA ASP A 282 15.57 -16.58 -3.06
C ASP A 282 16.64 -15.57 -3.50
N TYR A 283 16.41 -14.29 -3.18
CA TYR A 283 17.28 -13.19 -3.59
C TYR A 283 18.74 -13.36 -3.16
N ARG A 284 18.99 -13.91 -1.95
CA ARG A 284 20.34 -14.05 -1.40
C ARG A 284 21.16 -15.09 -2.16
N THR A 285 20.47 -16.08 -2.72
CA THR A 285 21.08 -17.08 -3.60
C THR A 285 21.27 -16.49 -5.00
N PHE A 286 20.23 -15.87 -5.54
CA PHE A 286 20.21 -15.27 -6.87
C PHE A 286 21.35 -14.27 -7.08
N ILE A 287 21.54 -13.33 -6.14
CA ILE A 287 22.50 -12.23 -6.30
C ILE A 287 23.98 -12.66 -6.35
N ARG A 288 24.26 -13.88 -5.87
CA ARG A 288 25.60 -14.47 -5.82
C ARG A 288 25.91 -15.30 -7.06
N ASP A 289 24.90 -15.66 -7.84
CA ASP A 289 25.05 -16.45 -9.04
C ASP A 289 25.39 -15.52 -10.22
N VAL A 290 26.64 -15.62 -10.66
CA VAL A 290 27.19 -14.81 -11.74
C VAL A 290 26.60 -15.16 -13.11
N SER A 291 25.92 -16.30 -13.25
CA SER A 291 25.29 -16.70 -14.52
C SER A 291 24.11 -15.82 -14.92
N HIS A 292 23.56 -15.04 -13.99
CA HIS A 292 22.48 -14.08 -14.23
C HIS A 292 22.96 -12.69 -14.67
N ILE A 293 24.27 -12.41 -14.64
CA ILE A 293 24.82 -11.10 -15.02
C ILE A 293 24.54 -10.83 -16.51
N ASP A 294 24.10 -9.59 -16.81
CA ASP A 294 23.77 -9.13 -18.16
C ASP A 294 22.79 -10.04 -18.93
N LEU A 295 21.89 -10.73 -18.22
CA LEU A 295 21.03 -11.76 -18.81
C LEU A 295 19.63 -11.26 -19.19
N TYR A 296 19.11 -10.23 -18.52
CA TYR A 296 17.70 -9.87 -18.58
C TYR A 296 17.44 -8.69 -19.51
N ASP A 297 16.42 -8.81 -20.37
CA ASP A 297 15.96 -7.73 -21.24
C ASP A 297 15.26 -6.62 -20.44
N LEU A 298 14.66 -6.98 -19.29
CA LEU A 298 14.01 -6.07 -18.38
C LEU A 298 14.31 -6.46 -16.93
N VAL A 299 14.75 -5.50 -16.11
CA VAL A 299 14.86 -5.64 -14.66
C VAL A 299 13.92 -4.65 -14.00
N LEU A 300 12.99 -5.15 -13.19
CA LEU A 300 12.13 -4.37 -12.32
C LEU A 300 12.69 -4.37 -10.89
N ALA A 301 13.01 -3.18 -10.40
CA ALA A 301 13.38 -2.90 -9.03
C ALA A 301 12.22 -2.14 -8.33
N ASP A 302 11.18 -2.88 -7.93
CA ASP A 302 10.10 -2.39 -7.06
C ASP A 302 10.61 -2.26 -5.63
N ALA A 303 11.18 -1.10 -5.30
CA ALA A 303 12.04 -0.94 -4.15
C ALA A 303 11.27 -0.90 -2.83
N SER A 304 11.89 -1.46 -1.79
CA SER A 304 11.45 -1.22 -0.42
C SER A 304 11.57 0.28 -0.10
N CYS A 305 10.45 0.89 0.29
CA CYS A 305 10.34 2.32 0.51
C CYS A 305 9.44 2.63 1.71
N SER A 306 9.32 3.92 2.03
CA SER A 306 8.52 4.43 3.15
C SER A 306 7.03 4.14 3.06
N GLY A 307 6.50 3.88 1.85
CA GLY A 307 5.08 3.65 1.63
C GLY A 307 4.22 4.90 1.79
N THR A 308 4.80 6.11 1.72
CA THR A 308 4.08 7.39 1.86
C THR A 308 3.02 7.64 0.77
N GLY A 309 3.04 6.89 -0.34
CA GLY A 309 1.94 6.87 -1.32
C GLY A 309 0.72 6.07 -0.87
N THR A 310 0.87 5.22 0.16
CA THR A 310 -0.15 4.25 0.59
C THR A 310 -0.81 4.60 1.92
N LEU A 311 -0.68 5.85 2.41
CA LEU A 311 -1.13 6.29 3.74
C LEU A 311 -2.63 6.06 4.02
N ARG A 312 -3.46 5.98 2.97
CA ARG A 312 -4.90 5.63 3.10
C ARG A 312 -5.13 4.16 3.48
N ARG A 313 -4.20 3.27 3.08
CA ARG A 313 -4.20 1.83 3.39
C ARG A 313 -3.42 1.53 4.65
N HIS A 314 -2.36 2.31 4.89
CA HIS A 314 -1.43 2.16 6.00
C HIS A 314 -1.37 3.45 6.84
N PRO A 315 -2.47 3.81 7.53
CA PRO A 315 -2.53 5.05 8.30
C PRO A 315 -1.52 5.09 9.45
N GLU A 316 -1.05 3.95 9.94
CA GLU A 316 0.01 3.87 10.94
C GLU A 316 1.29 4.63 10.51
N LEU A 317 1.56 4.71 9.21
CA LEU A 317 2.77 5.31 8.66
C LEU A 317 2.80 6.82 8.88
N LYS A 318 1.63 7.46 9.02
CA LYS A 318 1.52 8.90 9.30
C LYS A 318 2.12 9.29 10.65
N VAL A 319 2.31 8.32 11.54
CA VAL A 319 2.88 8.49 12.88
C VAL A 319 4.23 7.78 13.00
N SER A 320 4.37 6.57 12.43
CA SER A 320 5.56 5.75 12.65
C SER A 320 6.79 6.20 11.85
N LEU A 321 6.61 6.90 10.72
CA LEU A 321 7.74 7.36 9.92
C LEU A 321 8.54 8.46 10.64
N SER A 322 9.84 8.50 10.35
CA SER A 322 10.77 9.54 10.79
C SER A 322 11.83 9.78 9.73
N PRO A 323 12.51 10.94 9.73
CA PRO A 323 13.62 11.22 8.83
C PRO A 323 14.71 10.13 8.84
N ASP A 324 15.04 9.59 10.01
CA ASP A 324 16.04 8.52 10.15
C ASP A 324 15.62 7.24 9.41
N ILE A 325 14.34 6.85 9.51
CA ILE A 325 13.80 5.69 8.78
C ILE A 325 13.86 5.92 7.27
N ILE A 326 13.64 7.15 6.81
CA ILE A 326 13.76 7.48 5.37
C ILE A 326 15.21 7.32 4.89
N GLU A 327 16.19 7.65 5.72
CA GLU A 327 17.60 7.46 5.38
C GLU A 327 17.96 5.98 5.18
N ASP A 328 17.45 5.10 6.05
CA ASP A 328 17.63 3.66 5.90
C ASP A 328 17.02 3.14 4.58
N TYR A 329 15.86 3.66 4.18
CA TYR A 329 15.23 3.31 2.90
C TYR A 329 16.04 3.80 1.70
N ILE A 330 16.56 5.02 1.75
CA ILE A 330 17.42 5.59 0.69
C ILE A 330 18.63 4.70 0.46
N GLN A 331 19.35 4.31 1.53
CA GLN A 331 20.52 3.45 1.41
C GLN A 331 20.16 2.08 0.84
N THR A 332 19.03 1.52 1.27
CA THR A 332 18.52 0.23 0.75
C THR A 332 18.18 0.33 -0.74
N GLN A 333 17.56 1.44 -1.18
CA GLN A 333 17.20 1.69 -2.58
C GLN A 333 18.44 1.83 -3.46
N GLN A 334 19.46 2.56 -3.00
CA GLN A 334 20.74 2.67 -3.72
C GLN A 334 21.42 1.31 -3.88
N GLN A 335 21.48 0.51 -2.82
CA GLN A 335 22.04 -0.83 -2.89
C GLN A 335 21.24 -1.72 -3.87
N LEU A 336 19.91 -1.64 -3.85
CA LEU A 336 19.07 -2.38 -4.79
C LEU A 336 19.33 -1.97 -6.25
N LEU A 337 19.51 -0.68 -6.53
CA LEU A 337 19.84 -0.18 -7.86
C LEU A 337 21.23 -0.65 -8.34
N ILE A 338 22.23 -0.65 -7.45
CA ILE A 338 23.57 -1.21 -7.71
C ILE A 338 23.48 -2.69 -8.06
N ASP A 339 22.61 -3.44 -7.40
CA ASP A 339 22.41 -4.85 -7.69
C ASP A 339 21.65 -5.06 -9.00
N ALA A 340 20.56 -4.32 -9.20
CA ALA A 340 19.69 -4.45 -10.36
C ALA A 340 20.42 -4.22 -11.67
N GLN A 341 21.27 -3.18 -11.76
CA GLN A 341 21.98 -2.85 -13.00
C GLN A 341 22.89 -3.98 -13.49
N ARG A 342 23.42 -4.82 -12.59
CA ARG A 342 24.30 -5.95 -12.93
C ARG A 342 23.58 -7.03 -13.75
N PHE A 343 22.26 -7.10 -13.64
CA PHE A 343 21.45 -8.12 -14.29
C PHE A 343 20.83 -7.64 -15.61
N VAL A 344 20.87 -6.34 -15.88
CA VAL A 344 20.36 -5.75 -17.13
C VAL A 344 21.28 -6.12 -18.27
N GLY A 345 20.78 -6.88 -19.24
CA GLY A 345 21.52 -7.25 -20.44
C GLY A 345 21.81 -6.06 -21.35
N PRO A 346 22.67 -6.25 -22.37
CA PRO A 346 22.94 -5.21 -23.36
C PRO A 346 21.64 -4.75 -24.03
N LYS A 347 21.42 -3.44 -24.12
CA LYS A 347 20.15 -2.86 -24.61
C LYS A 347 18.90 -3.22 -23.80
N GLY A 348 19.09 -3.76 -22.60
CA GLY A 348 18.02 -4.04 -21.66
C GLY A 348 17.56 -2.78 -20.92
N ARG A 349 16.42 -2.90 -20.24
CA ARG A 349 15.81 -1.82 -19.46
C ARG A 349 15.83 -2.11 -17.97
N LEU A 350 16.13 -1.09 -17.18
CA LEU A 350 15.90 -1.06 -15.73
C LEU A 350 14.69 -0.18 -15.43
N VAL A 351 13.76 -0.70 -14.63
CA VAL A 351 12.62 0.06 -14.09
C VAL A 351 12.78 0.14 -12.59
N TYR A 352 12.97 1.35 -12.09
CA TYR A 352 12.95 1.65 -10.65
C TYR A 352 11.58 2.15 -10.26
N ALA A 353 10.98 1.57 -9.22
CA ALA A 353 9.63 1.94 -8.81
C ALA A 353 9.49 1.97 -7.28
N THR A 354 8.67 2.88 -6.76
CA THR A 354 8.35 2.95 -5.33
C THR A 354 6.87 3.30 -5.12
N CYS A 355 6.31 2.91 -3.99
CA CYS A 355 5.04 3.45 -3.50
C CYS A 355 5.25 4.62 -2.52
N SER A 356 6.29 5.43 -2.76
CA SER A 356 6.61 6.65 -2.01
C SER A 356 6.21 7.90 -2.79
N LEU A 357 5.83 8.94 -2.07
CA LEU A 357 5.68 10.30 -2.60
C LEU A 357 6.95 11.12 -2.44
N LEU A 358 7.91 10.67 -1.62
CA LEU A 358 9.05 11.50 -1.23
C LEU A 358 10.07 11.61 -2.35
N LYS A 359 10.41 12.85 -2.73
CA LYS A 359 11.44 13.15 -3.73
C LYS A 359 12.77 12.43 -3.46
N ARG A 360 13.17 12.36 -2.19
CA ARG A 360 14.42 11.71 -1.74
C ARG A 360 14.48 10.22 -2.07
N GLU A 361 13.34 9.54 -2.11
CA GLU A 361 13.23 8.11 -2.48
C GLU A 361 12.96 7.92 -3.97
N ASN A 362 12.69 9.01 -4.71
CA ASN A 362 12.17 8.99 -6.07
C ASN A 362 13.16 9.67 -7.03
N GLN A 363 12.92 10.94 -7.38
CA GLN A 363 13.72 11.68 -8.35
C GLN A 363 15.19 11.79 -7.93
N ASP A 364 15.47 11.93 -6.64
CA ASP A 364 16.85 12.01 -6.15
C ASP A 364 17.59 10.65 -6.32
N GLN A 365 16.87 9.52 -6.21
CA GLN A 365 17.44 8.19 -6.47
C GLN A 365 17.67 7.97 -7.97
N ALA A 366 16.71 8.36 -8.81
CA ALA A 366 16.86 8.28 -10.26
C ALA A 366 18.06 9.12 -10.75
N LYS A 367 18.19 10.36 -10.23
CA LYS A 367 19.32 11.23 -10.51
C LYS A 367 20.64 10.62 -10.04
N TRP A 368 20.69 10.16 -8.79
CA TRP A 368 21.88 9.52 -8.24
C TRP A 368 22.31 8.30 -9.07
N PHE A 369 21.35 7.49 -9.53
CA PHE A 369 21.63 6.32 -10.36
C PHE A 369 22.30 6.72 -11.69
N LEU A 370 21.72 7.68 -12.42
CA LEU A 370 22.27 8.15 -13.69
C LEU A 370 23.66 8.80 -13.54
N GLU A 371 23.91 9.49 -12.43
CA GLU A 371 25.23 10.08 -12.14
C GLU A 371 26.31 9.01 -11.87
N ASN A 372 25.93 7.85 -11.34
CA ASN A 372 26.86 6.78 -10.96
C ASN A 372 26.95 5.62 -11.97
N HIS A 373 26.02 5.54 -12.93
CA HIS A 373 25.93 4.46 -13.92
C HIS A 373 25.83 5.03 -15.35
N PRO A 374 26.94 5.53 -15.92
CA PRO A 374 26.94 6.30 -17.18
C PRO A 374 26.58 5.51 -18.45
N PHE A 375 26.44 4.17 -18.34
CA PHE A 375 25.95 3.31 -19.43
C PHE A 375 24.42 3.21 -19.48
N PHE A 376 23.73 3.96 -18.62
CA PHE A 376 22.28 4.04 -18.60
C PHE A 376 21.83 5.44 -19.01
N SER A 377 20.74 5.49 -19.76
CA SER A 377 20.08 6.72 -20.17
C SER A 377 18.61 6.72 -19.74
N GLU A 378 18.09 7.88 -19.35
CA GLU A 378 16.69 8.04 -18.98
C GLU A 378 15.77 7.82 -20.20
N VAL A 379 14.71 7.04 -19.98
CA VAL A 379 13.57 6.93 -20.90
C VAL A 379 12.41 7.69 -20.29
N LYS A 380 11.84 8.64 -21.06
CA LYS A 380 10.69 9.41 -20.60
C LYS A 380 9.48 8.52 -20.41
N ALA A 381 8.90 8.53 -19.21
CA ALA A 381 7.68 7.78 -18.89
C ALA A 381 6.52 8.11 -19.85
N LYS A 382 6.40 9.39 -20.27
CA LYS A 382 5.36 9.83 -21.22
C LYS A 382 5.38 9.04 -22.53
N ASP A 383 6.57 8.77 -23.09
CA ASP A 383 6.72 8.08 -24.38
C ASP A 383 6.27 6.60 -24.31
N ILE A 384 6.25 6.04 -23.11
CA ILE A 384 5.78 4.67 -22.81
C ILE A 384 4.27 4.68 -22.57
N CYS A 385 3.77 5.65 -21.78
CA CYS A 385 2.37 5.74 -21.37
C CYS A 385 1.37 5.81 -22.53
N ASP A 386 1.69 6.56 -23.58
CA ASP A 386 0.81 6.84 -24.73
C ASP A 386 0.23 5.58 -25.40
N LYS A 387 0.91 4.44 -25.26
CA LYS A 387 0.56 3.18 -25.94
C LYS A 387 -0.13 2.15 -25.05
N LEU A 388 0.03 2.27 -23.73
CA LEU A 388 -0.24 1.16 -22.80
C LEU A 388 -1.34 1.49 -21.78
N LEU A 389 -1.66 2.77 -21.59
CA LEU A 389 -2.69 3.23 -20.67
C LEU A 389 -3.90 3.78 -21.42
N LYS A 390 -5.08 3.80 -20.78
CA LYS A 390 -6.30 4.43 -21.33
C LYS A 390 -6.12 5.93 -21.57
N LYS A 391 -5.31 6.57 -20.72
CA LYS A 391 -4.88 7.97 -20.81
C LYS A 391 -3.59 8.16 -20.02
N ILE A 392 -2.83 9.19 -20.36
CA ILE A 392 -1.62 9.58 -19.63
C ILE A 392 -2.04 10.23 -18.30
N PRO A 393 -1.48 9.81 -17.15
CA PRO A 393 -1.61 10.53 -15.89
C PRO A 393 -1.08 11.97 -16.01
N GLU A 394 -1.72 12.91 -15.34
CA GLU A 394 -1.31 14.31 -15.37
C GLU A 394 0.13 14.45 -14.82
N GLN A 395 0.89 15.42 -15.33
CA GLN A 395 2.27 15.70 -14.88
C GLN A 395 3.29 14.60 -15.20
N THR A 396 2.92 13.55 -15.95
CA THR A 396 3.86 12.56 -16.46
C THR A 396 4.69 13.16 -17.61
N ASP A 397 6.00 13.24 -17.42
CA ASP A 397 7.00 13.56 -18.47
C ASP A 397 8.18 12.57 -18.38
N SER A 398 9.25 12.94 -17.69
CA SER A 398 10.41 12.07 -17.42
C SER A 398 10.06 10.84 -16.59
N PHE A 399 9.29 11.04 -15.51
CA PHE A 399 8.89 9.97 -14.57
C PHE A 399 7.38 9.79 -14.54
N LEU A 400 6.94 8.60 -14.12
CA LEU A 400 5.56 8.38 -13.69
C LEU A 400 5.44 8.86 -12.25
N GLU A 401 4.53 9.79 -11.99
CA GLU A 401 4.24 10.31 -10.66
C GLU A 401 2.73 10.28 -10.39
N LEU A 402 2.32 9.41 -9.48
CA LEU A 402 0.93 9.23 -9.10
C LEU A 402 0.71 9.73 -7.68
N THR A 403 -0.47 10.29 -7.43
CA THR A 403 -0.87 10.81 -6.11
C THR A 403 -2.36 10.56 -5.88
N PRO A 404 -2.79 10.32 -4.62
CA PRO A 404 -4.20 10.21 -4.28
C PRO A 404 -5.03 11.43 -4.66
N GLY A 405 -4.46 12.63 -4.47
CA GLY A 405 -5.00 13.93 -4.84
C GLY A 405 -5.53 14.00 -6.26
N LYS A 406 -4.58 13.92 -7.20
CA LYS A 406 -4.76 14.16 -8.63
C LYS A 406 -5.30 12.95 -9.37
N HIS A 407 -4.80 11.76 -9.02
CA HIS A 407 -5.00 10.57 -9.83
C HIS A 407 -6.06 9.62 -9.28
N LYS A 408 -6.50 9.81 -8.03
CA LYS A 408 -7.43 8.89 -7.34
C LYS A 408 -6.94 7.43 -7.30
N THR A 409 -5.62 7.24 -7.39
CA THR A 409 -4.87 6.00 -7.13
C THR A 409 -4.12 6.15 -5.82
N ASP A 410 -3.38 5.14 -5.39
CA ASP A 410 -2.31 5.37 -4.42
C ASP A 410 -1.16 6.18 -5.04
N GLY A 411 -0.32 6.74 -4.18
CA GLY A 411 0.89 7.43 -4.60
C GLY A 411 1.95 6.44 -5.08
N PHE A 412 2.58 6.75 -6.19
CA PHE A 412 3.55 5.85 -6.82
C PHE A 412 4.54 6.61 -7.70
N PHE A 413 5.74 6.09 -7.82
CA PHE A 413 6.80 6.61 -8.67
C PHE A 413 7.37 5.52 -9.56
N ALA A 414 7.69 5.83 -10.82
CA ALA A 414 8.53 4.96 -11.65
C ALA A 414 9.47 5.76 -12.56
N ALA A 415 10.72 5.30 -12.63
CA ALA A 415 11.76 5.77 -13.53
C ALA A 415 12.26 4.62 -14.40
N PHE A 416 12.58 4.93 -15.66
CA PHE A 416 12.92 3.97 -16.69
C PHE A 416 14.30 4.31 -17.25
N PHE A 417 15.18 3.32 -17.35
CA PHE A 417 16.54 3.50 -17.81
C PHE A 417 16.91 2.43 -18.83
N ASP A 418 17.36 2.82 -20.02
CA ASP A 418 17.89 1.89 -21.03
C ASP A 418 19.41 1.82 -20.90
N LYS A 419 19.94 0.61 -20.93
CA LYS A 419 21.39 0.35 -20.98
C LYS A 419 21.88 0.42 -22.42
N ASP A 420 23.04 1.01 -22.63
CA ASP A 420 23.68 1.15 -23.96
C ASP A 420 24.00 -0.19 -24.66
#